data_AF-A0A525CL51-F1
#
_entry.id   AF-A0A525CL51-F1
#
_cell.length_a   1.000
_cell.length_b   1.000
_cell.length_c   1.000
_cell.angle_alpha   90.00
_cell.angle_beta   90.00
_cell.angle_gamma   90.00
#
_symmetry.space_group_name_H-M   'P 1'
#
loop_
_entity.id
_entity.type
_entity.pdbx_description
1 polymer ?
#
loop_
_entity_poly.entity_id
_entity_poly.type
_entity_poly.pdbx_seq_one_letter_code
_entity_poly.pdbx_strand_id
1 'polypeptide(L)'
;MIFPDGITKEDVIGRSQVSKLVNTDVAHAAKTAHSIKHPWYRCQSLAMVAEYSSEKHKVNILLEALEVAKEQSDINRIVTVSSWPMKHLAKVRPDIAKGNIKSLVDLANEEPHTLRRSHALSSLAWSVSESTEHLSLIIPSLVTALLSGYGWRIDRIIRSSLQLVQGVQPESVAALIAHHSDNSKKRRLENEFNSNKI
;
A
#
# COMPACT_ATOMS: atom_id res chain seq x y z
N MET A 1 20.50 18.70 5.39
CA MET A 1 19.79 18.07 6.54
C MET A 1 19.37 16.69 6.08
N ILE A 2 19.83 15.65 6.77
CA ILE A 2 19.52 14.24 6.46
C ILE A 2 18.49 13.79 7.50
N PHE A 3 17.35 13.30 7.05
CA PHE A 3 16.31 12.72 7.89
C PHE A 3 16.69 11.26 8.24
N PRO A 4 16.00 10.62 9.21
CA PRO A 4 16.18 9.19 9.43
C PRO A 4 16.05 8.41 8.10
N ASP A 5 16.87 7.38 7.93
CA ASP A 5 16.93 6.50 6.76
C ASP A 5 17.63 7.08 5.51
N GLY A 6 18.38 8.18 5.65
CA GLY A 6 19.21 8.72 4.55
C GLY A 6 18.44 9.57 3.54
N ILE A 7 17.17 9.87 3.82
CA ILE A 7 16.36 10.83 3.06
C ILE A 7 16.98 12.23 3.15
N THR A 8 17.12 12.92 2.03
CA THR A 8 17.55 14.32 2.00
C THR A 8 16.39 15.28 1.71
N LYS A 9 16.63 16.58 1.94
CA LYS A 9 15.67 17.64 1.58
C LYS A 9 15.41 17.66 0.07
N GLU A 10 16.43 17.37 -0.72
CA GLU A 10 16.39 17.33 -2.18
C GLU A 10 15.44 16.24 -2.68
N ASP A 11 15.39 15.07 -2.02
CA ASP A 11 14.43 14.02 -2.38
C ASP A 11 12.96 14.46 -2.19
N VAL A 12 12.70 15.14 -1.07
CA VAL A 12 11.36 15.67 -0.75
C VAL A 12 10.97 16.77 -1.73
N ILE A 13 11.90 17.69 -2.03
CA ILE A 13 11.70 18.76 -3.03
C ILE A 13 11.46 18.14 -4.41
N GLY A 14 12.26 17.15 -4.81
CA GLY A 14 12.15 16.47 -6.10
C GLY A 14 10.78 15.85 -6.28
N ARG A 15 10.26 15.13 -5.27
CA ARG A 15 8.89 14.59 -5.32
C ARG A 15 7.83 15.69 -5.44
N SER A 16 7.98 16.79 -4.70
CA SER A 16 7.06 17.94 -4.82
C SER A 16 7.10 18.56 -6.22
N GLN A 17 8.29 18.66 -6.83
CA GLN A 17 8.46 19.16 -8.19
C GLN A 17 7.80 18.22 -9.22
N VAL A 18 7.98 16.90 -9.10
CA VAL A 18 7.30 15.91 -9.94
C VAL A 18 5.79 16.13 -9.91
N SER A 19 5.20 16.23 -8.71
CA SER A 19 3.76 16.46 -8.56
C SER A 19 3.25 17.74 -9.25
N LYS A 20 4.08 18.78 -9.37
CA LYS A 20 3.73 20.01 -10.09
C LYS A 20 3.85 19.86 -11.62
N LEU A 21 4.80 19.06 -12.09
CA LEU A 21 5.14 18.91 -13.50
C LEU A 21 4.27 17.87 -14.22
N VAL A 22 3.78 16.83 -13.54
CA VAL A 22 3.10 15.69 -14.20
C VAL A 22 1.89 16.08 -15.06
N ASN A 23 1.21 17.20 -14.78
CA ASN A 23 0.07 17.65 -15.57
C ASN A 23 0.43 18.54 -16.79
N THR A 24 1.65 19.07 -16.84
CA THR A 24 2.06 20.08 -17.84
C THR A 24 3.26 19.66 -18.67
N ASP A 25 4.18 18.88 -18.09
CA ASP A 25 5.40 18.40 -18.72
C ASP A 25 5.80 17.04 -18.11
N VAL A 26 5.16 15.98 -18.60
CA VAL A 26 5.41 14.59 -18.16
C VAL A 26 6.86 14.17 -18.40
N ALA A 27 7.48 14.63 -19.48
CA ALA A 27 8.86 14.28 -19.81
C ALA A 27 9.86 14.88 -18.79
N HIS A 28 9.66 16.14 -18.39
CA HIS A 28 10.44 16.75 -17.32
C HIS A 28 10.11 16.13 -15.95
N ALA A 29 8.85 15.84 -15.67
CA ALA A 29 8.47 15.12 -14.45
C ALA A 29 9.19 13.77 -14.35
N ALA A 30 9.28 13.02 -15.45
CA ALA A 30 10.03 11.77 -15.50
C ALA A 30 11.51 11.99 -15.19
N LYS A 31 12.19 12.95 -15.84
CA LYS A 31 13.60 13.25 -15.54
C LYS A 31 13.82 13.60 -14.07
N THR A 32 12.94 14.40 -13.49
CA THR A 32 12.99 14.77 -12.07
C THR A 32 12.74 13.57 -11.16
N ALA A 33 11.83 12.65 -11.52
CA ALA A 33 11.60 11.43 -10.76
C ALA A 33 12.86 10.55 -10.71
N HIS A 34 13.54 10.35 -11.84
CA HIS A 34 14.75 9.53 -11.92
C HIS A 34 15.93 10.13 -11.16
N SER A 35 16.00 11.45 -11.02
CA SER A 35 17.09 12.13 -10.31
C SER A 35 16.96 12.11 -8.78
N ILE A 36 15.79 11.73 -8.25
CA ILE A 36 15.59 11.52 -6.80
C ILE A 36 16.45 10.33 -6.36
N LYS A 37 17.24 10.53 -5.30
CA LYS A 37 18.20 9.53 -4.84
C LYS A 37 17.55 8.49 -3.96
N HIS A 38 16.71 8.93 -3.03
CA HIS A 38 16.13 8.00 -2.07
C HIS A 38 15.01 7.16 -2.71
N PRO A 39 15.08 5.80 -2.66
CA PRO A 39 14.17 4.94 -3.42
C PRO A 39 12.70 5.13 -3.04
N TRP A 40 12.42 5.41 -1.76
CA TRP A 40 11.06 5.72 -1.30
C TRP A 40 10.40 6.83 -2.12
N TYR A 41 11.08 7.97 -2.33
CA TYR A 41 10.49 9.09 -3.05
C TYR A 41 10.58 8.90 -4.57
N ARG A 42 11.63 8.24 -5.07
CA ARG A 42 11.75 7.91 -6.49
C ARG A 42 10.62 6.97 -6.94
N CYS A 43 10.35 5.89 -6.21
CA CYS A 43 9.25 4.96 -6.49
C CYS A 43 7.89 5.69 -6.56
N GLN A 44 7.58 6.52 -5.56
CA GLN A 44 6.34 7.31 -5.54
C GLN A 44 6.25 8.28 -6.72
N SER A 45 7.36 8.96 -7.04
CA SER A 45 7.44 9.88 -8.16
C SER A 45 7.27 9.20 -9.52
N LEU A 46 7.88 8.04 -9.72
CA LEU A 46 7.70 7.25 -10.95
C LEU A 46 6.24 6.77 -11.08
N ALA A 47 5.60 6.34 -9.99
CA ALA A 47 4.18 5.99 -10.01
C ALA A 47 3.29 7.19 -10.40
N MET A 48 3.58 8.40 -9.87
CA MET A 48 2.89 9.64 -10.28
C MET A 48 3.12 9.95 -11.76
N VAL A 49 4.35 9.82 -12.25
CA VAL A 49 4.65 10.04 -13.68
C VAL A 49 3.89 9.05 -14.56
N ALA A 50 3.81 7.79 -14.16
CA ALA A 50 3.09 6.76 -14.91
C ALA A 50 1.60 7.07 -15.05
N GLU A 51 0.95 7.63 -14.02
CA GLU A 51 -0.47 8.01 -14.04
C GLU A 51 -0.80 8.94 -15.23
N TYR A 52 0.11 9.86 -15.55
CA TYR A 52 -0.03 10.86 -16.62
C TYR A 52 0.69 10.50 -17.92
N SER A 53 1.38 9.35 -17.96
CA SER A 53 2.06 8.87 -19.15
C SER A 53 1.09 8.17 -20.11
N SER A 54 1.48 8.11 -21.40
CA SER A 54 0.72 7.32 -22.38
C SER A 54 0.72 5.83 -22.03
N GLU A 55 -0.31 5.10 -22.44
CA GLU A 55 -0.46 3.67 -22.16
C GLU A 55 0.77 2.84 -22.56
N LYS A 56 1.43 3.21 -23.67
CA LYS A 56 2.65 2.55 -24.15
C LYS A 56 3.80 2.59 -23.13
N HIS A 57 3.91 3.67 -22.35
CA HIS A 57 5.00 3.86 -21.39
C HIS A 57 4.58 3.57 -19.95
N LYS A 58 3.30 3.75 -19.63
CA LYS A 58 2.73 3.61 -18.29
C LYS A 58 3.13 2.31 -17.60
N VAL A 59 2.94 1.17 -18.26
CA VAL A 59 3.26 -0.15 -17.67
C VAL A 59 4.75 -0.26 -17.34
N ASN A 60 5.64 0.17 -18.24
CA ASN A 60 7.08 0.06 -18.03
C ASN A 60 7.55 0.94 -16.85
N ILE A 61 7.02 2.15 -16.74
CA ILE A 61 7.36 3.05 -15.62
C ILE A 61 6.84 2.49 -14.29
N LEU A 62 5.67 1.86 -14.28
CA LEU A 62 5.14 1.20 -13.07
C LEU A 62 5.99 0.00 -12.65
N LEU A 63 6.47 -0.80 -13.60
CA LEU A 63 7.38 -1.90 -13.32
C LEU A 63 8.74 -1.40 -12.81
N GLU A 64 9.28 -0.34 -13.41
CA GLU A 64 10.48 0.32 -12.91
C GLU A 64 10.30 0.83 -11.48
N ALA A 65 9.16 1.47 -11.17
CA ALA A 65 8.86 1.92 -9.82
C ALA A 65 8.85 0.77 -8.81
N LEU A 66 8.40 -0.42 -9.20
CA LEU A 66 8.46 -1.62 -8.34
C LEU A 66 9.90 -2.11 -8.13
N GLU A 67 10.74 -2.07 -9.16
CA GLU A 67 12.16 -2.40 -8.98
C GLU A 67 12.85 -1.40 -8.05
N VAL A 68 12.57 -0.10 -8.18
CA VAL A 68 13.06 0.92 -7.24
C VAL A 68 12.56 0.67 -5.81
N ALA A 69 11.34 0.16 -5.63
CA ALA A 69 10.83 -0.17 -4.30
C ALA A 69 11.70 -1.24 -3.61
N LYS A 70 12.23 -2.20 -4.36
CA LYS A 70 13.11 -3.29 -3.84
C LYS A 70 14.48 -2.80 -3.38
N GLU A 71 14.88 -1.59 -3.73
CA GLU A 71 16.11 -0.97 -3.22
C GLU A 71 15.98 -0.50 -1.76
N GLN A 72 14.77 -0.49 -1.19
CA GLN A 72 14.59 -0.26 0.25
C GLN A 72 15.18 -1.43 1.05
N SER A 73 15.75 -1.13 2.22
CA SER A 73 16.46 -2.11 3.04
C SER A 73 15.55 -3.00 3.89
N ASP A 74 14.29 -2.61 4.09
CA ASP A 74 13.38 -3.33 4.97
C ASP A 74 12.06 -3.72 4.30
N ILE A 75 11.58 -4.91 4.67
CA ILE A 75 10.38 -5.56 4.11
C ILE A 75 9.18 -4.63 4.16
N ASN A 76 8.91 -4.04 5.33
CA ASN A 76 7.80 -3.12 5.51
C ASN A 76 7.85 -1.96 4.51
N ARG A 77 9.00 -1.32 4.32
CA ARG A 77 9.14 -0.22 3.36
C ARG A 77 9.03 -0.67 1.92
N ILE A 78 9.61 -1.80 1.54
CA ILE A 78 9.48 -2.37 0.19
C ILE A 78 8.00 -2.53 -0.17
N VAL A 79 7.24 -3.21 0.70
CA VAL A 79 5.82 -3.51 0.43
C VAL A 79 4.97 -2.25 0.53
N THR A 80 5.17 -1.41 1.55
CA THR A 80 4.42 -0.16 1.68
C THR A 80 4.64 0.77 0.49
N VAL A 81 5.87 0.98 0.03
CA VAL A 81 6.11 1.89 -1.10
C VAL A 81 5.64 1.30 -2.43
N SER A 82 5.71 -0.03 -2.60
CA SER A 82 5.18 -0.74 -3.78
C SER A 82 3.66 -0.55 -3.99
N SER A 83 2.91 -0.17 -2.94
CA SER A 83 1.49 0.17 -3.05
C SER A 83 1.23 1.34 -4.02
N TRP A 84 2.19 2.24 -4.21
CA TRP A 84 2.06 3.38 -5.13
C TRP A 84 1.94 2.94 -6.59
N PRO A 85 2.90 2.20 -7.17
CA PRO A 85 2.73 1.68 -8.51
C PRO A 85 1.63 0.62 -8.62
N MET A 86 1.34 -0.16 -7.56
CA MET A 86 0.26 -1.16 -7.61
C MET A 86 -1.11 -0.55 -7.85
N LYS A 87 -1.39 0.63 -7.28
CA LYS A 87 -2.65 1.36 -7.50
C LYS A 87 -3.00 1.52 -8.98
N HIS A 88 -2.00 1.73 -9.82
CA HIS A 88 -2.19 1.93 -11.26
C HIS A 88 -1.99 0.64 -12.03
N LEU A 89 -1.01 -0.20 -11.68
CA LEU A 89 -0.71 -1.44 -12.40
C LEU A 89 -1.90 -2.40 -12.36
N ALA A 90 -2.57 -2.51 -11.22
CA ALA A 90 -3.76 -3.35 -11.04
C ALA A 90 -4.89 -2.99 -12.02
N LYS A 91 -4.99 -1.73 -12.43
CA LYS A 91 -6.03 -1.24 -13.36
C LYS A 91 -5.64 -1.49 -14.81
N VAL A 92 -4.39 -1.24 -15.18
CA VAL A 92 -3.96 -1.28 -16.58
C VAL A 92 -3.47 -2.65 -17.03
N ARG A 93 -2.92 -3.46 -16.11
CA ARG A 93 -2.39 -4.80 -16.35
C ARG A 93 -2.67 -5.72 -15.16
N PRO A 94 -3.95 -6.09 -14.94
CA PRO A 94 -4.37 -6.90 -13.78
C PRO A 94 -3.66 -8.26 -13.71
N ASP A 95 -3.32 -8.82 -14.87
CA ASP A 95 -2.55 -10.06 -15.03
C ASP A 95 -1.13 -9.95 -14.44
N ILE A 96 -0.42 -8.87 -14.75
CA ILE A 96 0.92 -8.62 -14.22
C ILE A 96 0.85 -8.22 -12.74
N ALA A 97 -0.14 -7.42 -12.35
CA ALA A 97 -0.34 -7.01 -10.97
C ALA A 97 -0.54 -8.21 -10.05
N LYS A 98 -1.31 -9.23 -10.49
CA LYS A 98 -1.54 -10.47 -9.73
C LYS A 98 -0.24 -11.16 -9.32
N GLY A 99 0.72 -11.28 -10.25
CA GLY A 99 2.03 -11.86 -9.95
C GLY A 99 2.80 -11.05 -8.90
N ASN A 100 2.85 -9.73 -9.07
CA ASN A 100 3.55 -8.84 -8.14
C ASN A 100 2.90 -8.82 -6.74
N ILE A 101 1.57 -8.82 -6.66
CA ILE A 101 0.83 -8.85 -5.39
C ILE A 101 1.16 -10.12 -4.61
N LYS A 102 1.19 -11.29 -5.26
CA LYS A 102 1.60 -12.54 -4.59
C LYS A 102 3.00 -12.42 -4.01
N SER A 103 3.98 -11.99 -4.80
CA SER A 103 5.36 -11.80 -4.32
C SER A 103 5.46 -10.80 -3.17
N LEU A 104 4.69 -9.70 -3.20
CA LEU A 104 4.68 -8.70 -2.13
C LEU A 104 3.99 -9.22 -0.85
N VAL A 105 2.94 -10.04 -0.98
CA VAL A 105 2.27 -10.70 0.15
C VAL A 105 3.20 -11.73 0.79
N ASP A 106 3.87 -12.56 -0.01
CA ASP A 106 4.86 -13.53 0.47
C ASP A 106 5.98 -12.81 1.23
N LEU A 107 6.54 -11.74 0.65
CA LEU A 107 7.56 -10.91 1.30
C LEU A 107 7.04 -10.27 2.60
N ALA A 108 5.82 -9.74 2.61
CA ALA A 108 5.23 -9.18 3.83
C ALA A 108 5.09 -10.23 4.95
N ASN A 109 4.77 -11.47 4.60
CA ASN A 109 4.65 -12.57 5.56
C ASN A 109 5.98 -12.94 6.23
N GLU A 110 7.11 -12.53 5.65
CA GLU A 110 8.45 -12.66 6.25
C GLU A 110 8.77 -11.55 7.27
N GLU A 111 8.02 -10.43 7.31
CA GLU A 111 8.26 -9.35 8.29
C GLU A 111 7.94 -9.84 9.72
N PRO A 112 8.92 -9.95 10.63
CA PRO A 112 8.70 -10.52 11.96
C PRO A 112 7.83 -9.61 12.84
N HIS A 113 7.86 -8.30 12.63
CA HIS A 113 7.11 -7.37 13.47
C HIS A 113 5.66 -7.27 12.98
N THR A 114 4.72 -7.84 13.74
CA THR A 114 3.29 -7.91 13.37
C THR A 114 2.68 -6.57 12.96
N LEU A 115 2.90 -5.49 13.72
CA LEU A 115 2.40 -4.16 13.33
C LEU A 115 2.95 -3.67 11.97
N ARG A 116 4.23 -3.90 11.68
CA ARG A 116 4.84 -3.52 10.40
C ARG A 116 4.27 -4.37 9.27
N ARG A 117 4.10 -5.67 9.50
CA ARG A 117 3.42 -6.58 8.56
C ARG A 117 1.99 -6.10 8.24
N SER A 118 1.19 -5.82 9.27
CA SER A 118 -0.19 -5.35 9.12
C SER A 118 -0.26 -4.00 8.39
N HIS A 119 0.67 -3.08 8.67
CA HIS A 119 0.74 -1.80 7.97
C HIS A 119 1.06 -1.96 6.48
N ALA A 120 2.03 -2.80 6.16
CA ALA A 120 2.43 -3.11 4.79
C ALA A 120 1.28 -3.73 4.00
N LEU A 121 0.66 -4.80 4.53
CA LEU A 121 -0.46 -5.49 3.90
C LEU A 121 -1.69 -4.57 3.75
N SER A 122 -1.99 -3.73 4.75
CA SER A 122 -3.10 -2.78 4.66
C SER A 122 -2.87 -1.72 3.58
N SER A 123 -1.63 -1.21 3.47
CA SER A 123 -1.27 -0.26 2.41
C SER A 123 -1.45 -0.88 1.02
N LEU A 124 -0.99 -2.12 0.85
CA LEU A 124 -1.16 -2.87 -0.40
C LEU A 124 -2.64 -3.13 -0.71
N ALA A 125 -3.43 -3.59 0.27
CA ALA A 125 -4.86 -3.85 0.10
C ALA A 125 -5.62 -2.59 -0.36
N TRP A 126 -5.37 -1.45 0.29
CA TRP A 126 -5.99 -0.19 -0.10
C TRP A 126 -5.59 0.30 -1.50
N SER A 127 -4.37 0.00 -1.96
CA SER A 127 -3.97 0.37 -3.31
C SER A 127 -4.75 -0.35 -4.40
N VAL A 128 -5.27 -1.55 -4.12
CA VAL A 128 -6.01 -2.38 -5.08
C VAL A 128 -7.46 -2.59 -4.66
N SER A 129 -8.02 -1.69 -3.85
CA SER A 129 -9.35 -1.84 -3.25
C SER A 129 -10.51 -1.92 -4.27
N GLU A 130 -10.27 -1.51 -5.51
CA GLU A 130 -11.24 -1.59 -6.61
C GLU A 130 -11.34 -3.00 -7.24
N SER A 131 -10.47 -3.94 -6.85
CA SER A 131 -10.42 -5.29 -7.42
C SER A 131 -10.56 -6.35 -6.34
N THR A 132 -11.75 -6.96 -6.23
CA THR A 132 -12.02 -8.09 -5.33
C THR A 132 -11.07 -9.27 -5.60
N GLU A 133 -10.72 -9.52 -6.87
CA GLU A 133 -9.76 -10.56 -7.23
C GLU A 133 -8.38 -10.28 -6.63
N HIS A 134 -7.87 -9.05 -6.74
CA HIS A 134 -6.58 -8.70 -6.15
C HIS A 134 -6.62 -8.66 -4.62
N LEU A 135 -7.70 -8.14 -4.03
CA LEU A 135 -7.90 -8.16 -2.59
C LEU A 135 -7.92 -9.59 -2.04
N SER A 136 -8.50 -10.56 -2.76
CA SER A 136 -8.53 -11.97 -2.34
C SER A 136 -7.14 -12.59 -2.13
N LEU A 137 -6.10 -12.00 -2.74
CA LEU A 137 -4.70 -12.42 -2.56
C LEU A 137 -4.07 -11.82 -1.29
N ILE A 138 -4.60 -10.73 -0.77
CA ILE A 138 -3.98 -9.93 0.31
C ILE A 138 -4.71 -10.13 1.63
N ILE A 139 -6.05 -10.14 1.60
CA ILE A 139 -6.91 -10.13 2.78
C ILE A 139 -6.63 -11.28 3.75
N PRO A 140 -6.43 -12.55 3.32
CA PRO A 140 -6.15 -13.63 4.26
C PRO A 140 -4.88 -13.38 5.11
N SER A 141 -3.82 -12.88 4.49
CA SER A 141 -2.58 -12.53 5.19
C SER A 141 -2.77 -11.32 6.11
N LEU A 142 -3.54 -10.31 5.66
CA LEU A 142 -3.85 -9.13 6.47
C LEU A 142 -4.66 -9.51 7.72
N VAL A 143 -5.71 -10.32 7.59
CA VAL A 143 -6.53 -10.80 8.71
C VAL A 143 -5.66 -11.54 9.72
N THR A 144 -4.82 -12.47 9.25
CA THR A 144 -3.88 -13.22 10.10
C THR A 144 -2.96 -12.28 10.88
N ALA A 145 -2.37 -11.29 10.21
CA ALA A 145 -1.49 -10.31 10.85
C ALA A 145 -2.23 -9.43 11.87
N LEU A 146 -3.48 -9.03 11.58
CA LEU A 146 -4.28 -8.21 12.51
C LEU A 146 -4.67 -8.99 13.77
N LEU A 147 -5.12 -10.24 13.63
CA LEU A 147 -5.47 -11.10 14.78
C LEU A 147 -4.26 -11.50 15.62
N SER A 148 -3.05 -11.47 15.05
CA SER A 148 -1.81 -11.75 15.78
C SER A 148 -1.20 -10.51 16.44
N GLY A 149 -1.72 -9.32 16.17
CA GLY A 149 -1.15 -8.05 16.64
C GLY A 149 -1.97 -7.45 17.78
N TYR A 150 -1.36 -6.58 18.59
CA TYR A 150 -2.06 -5.90 19.69
C TYR A 150 -1.75 -4.40 19.73
N GLY A 151 -2.60 -3.65 20.44
CA GLY A 151 -2.42 -2.24 20.75
C GLY A 151 -3.11 -1.27 19.77
N TRP A 152 -3.16 0.00 20.15
CA TRP A 152 -4.00 1.02 19.52
C TRP A 152 -3.74 1.24 18.02
N ARG A 153 -2.54 0.93 17.53
CA ARG A 153 -2.20 1.02 16.10
C ARG A 153 -2.79 -0.14 15.30
N ILE A 154 -2.77 -1.36 15.85
CA ILE A 154 -3.46 -2.51 15.25
C ILE A 154 -4.96 -2.24 15.23
N ASP A 155 -5.54 -1.77 16.35
CA ASP A 155 -6.94 -1.37 16.41
C ASP A 155 -7.32 -0.34 15.32
N ARG A 156 -6.42 0.60 15.02
CA ARG A 156 -6.62 1.56 13.92
C ARG A 156 -6.65 0.87 12.57
N ILE A 157 -5.72 -0.05 12.30
CA ILE A 157 -5.67 -0.77 11.03
C ILE A 157 -6.89 -1.70 10.88
N ILE A 158 -7.34 -2.35 11.96
CA ILE A 158 -8.59 -3.12 11.98
C ILE A 158 -9.73 -2.25 11.50
N ARG A 159 -9.99 -1.11 12.18
CA ARG A 159 -11.10 -0.21 11.82
C ARG A 159 -11.06 0.24 10.37
N SER A 160 -9.88 0.58 9.85
CA SER A 160 -9.76 1.00 8.46
C SER A 160 -9.86 -0.16 7.47
N SER A 161 -9.65 -1.41 7.87
CA SER A 161 -9.64 -2.55 6.93
C SER A 161 -10.96 -3.32 6.91
N LEU A 162 -11.90 -3.05 7.84
CA LEU A 162 -13.14 -3.83 7.98
C LEU A 162 -13.96 -3.89 6.69
N GLN A 163 -14.11 -2.79 5.95
CA GLN A 163 -14.86 -2.77 4.69
C GLN A 163 -14.22 -3.67 3.62
N LEU A 164 -12.88 -3.66 3.53
CA LEU A 164 -12.15 -4.53 2.60
C LEU A 164 -12.29 -6.00 2.98
N VAL A 165 -12.23 -6.30 4.29
CA VAL A 165 -12.42 -7.67 4.81
C VAL A 165 -13.85 -8.13 4.58
N GLN A 166 -14.85 -7.30 4.87
CA GLN A 166 -16.27 -7.63 4.67
C GLN A 166 -16.58 -8.01 3.21
N GLY A 167 -15.95 -7.32 2.24
CA GLY A 167 -16.14 -7.59 0.82
C GLY A 167 -15.48 -8.88 0.29
N VAL A 168 -14.55 -9.48 1.04
CA VAL A 168 -13.73 -10.61 0.56
C VAL A 168 -13.80 -11.83 1.47
N GLN A 169 -13.75 -11.60 2.78
CA GLN A 169 -13.70 -12.60 3.83
C GLN A 169 -14.66 -12.22 4.99
N PRO A 170 -15.97 -12.13 4.73
CA PRO A 170 -16.96 -11.61 5.68
C PRO A 170 -16.99 -12.37 7.01
N GLU A 171 -16.69 -13.67 7.00
CA GLU A 171 -16.65 -14.50 8.21
C GLU A 171 -15.56 -14.08 9.21
N SER A 172 -14.53 -13.34 8.76
CA SER A 172 -13.45 -12.85 9.62
C SER A 172 -13.78 -11.54 10.34
N VAL A 173 -14.84 -10.83 9.93
CA VAL A 173 -15.18 -9.50 10.49
C VAL A 173 -15.50 -9.58 11.98
N ALA A 174 -16.30 -10.56 12.40
CA ALA A 174 -16.64 -10.76 13.81
C ALA A 174 -15.39 -10.97 14.68
N ALA A 175 -14.44 -11.79 14.22
CA ALA A 175 -13.20 -12.05 14.93
C ALA A 175 -12.35 -10.78 15.08
N LEU A 176 -12.24 -9.96 14.02
CA LEU A 176 -11.49 -8.70 14.07
C LEU A 176 -12.13 -7.68 15.02
N ILE A 177 -13.46 -7.57 15.05
CA ILE A 177 -14.16 -6.70 15.99
C ILE A 177 -13.96 -7.19 17.42
N ALA A 178 -14.08 -8.48 17.66
CA ALA A 178 -13.86 -9.07 18.99
C ALA A 178 -12.43 -8.85 19.50
N HIS A 179 -11.44 -8.90 18.60
CA HIS A 179 -10.02 -8.67 18.87
C HIS A 179 -9.68 -7.21 19.18
N HIS A 180 -10.50 -6.27 18.73
CA HIS A 180 -10.31 -4.85 19.01
C HIS A 180 -10.38 -4.58 20.53
N SER A 181 -9.52 -3.69 21.03
CA SER A 181 -9.53 -3.29 22.45
C SER A 181 -10.92 -2.81 22.87
N ASP A 182 -11.37 -3.22 24.07
CA ASP A 182 -12.68 -2.85 24.60
C ASP A 182 -12.75 -1.35 24.91
N ASN A 183 -13.49 -0.61 24.08
CA ASN A 183 -13.68 0.83 24.18
C ASN A 183 -14.92 1.27 23.40
N SER A 184 -15.25 2.57 23.46
CA SER A 184 -16.40 3.14 22.73
C SER A 184 -16.35 2.89 21.23
N LYS A 185 -15.15 2.74 20.63
CA LYS A 185 -15.01 2.45 19.19
C LYS A 185 -15.36 1.00 18.90
N LYS A 186 -14.96 0.04 19.74
CA LYS A 186 -15.38 -1.36 19.61
C LYS A 186 -16.90 -1.48 19.64
N ARG A 187 -17.55 -0.90 20.66
CA ARG A 187 -19.02 -0.92 20.78
C ARG A 187 -19.73 -0.34 19.55
N ARG A 188 -19.17 0.71 18.97
CA ARG A 188 -19.68 1.28 17.71
C ARG A 188 -19.59 0.28 16.56
N LEU A 189 -18.45 -0.39 16.38
CA LEU A 189 -18.26 -1.41 15.35
C LEU A 189 -19.21 -2.60 15.55
N GLU A 190 -19.38 -3.06 16.78
CA GLU A 190 -20.33 -4.13 17.12
C GLU A 190 -21.77 -3.74 16.73
N ASN A 191 -22.17 -2.51 17.05
CA ASN A 191 -23.49 -2.00 16.67
C ASN A 191 -23.66 -1.88 15.15
N GLU A 192 -22.65 -1.39 14.43
CA GLU A 192 -22.65 -1.28 12.97
C GLU A 192 -22.71 -2.67 12.31
N PHE A 193 -21.94 -3.64 12.83
CA PHE A 193 -21.94 -5.03 12.37
C PHE A 193 -23.31 -5.70 12.56
N ASN A 194 -23.87 -5.62 13.77
CA ASN A 194 -25.19 -6.18 14.08
C ASN A 194 -26.32 -5.51 13.28
N SER A 195 -26.09 -4.31 12.75
CA SER A 195 -27.04 -3.57 11.91
C SER A 195 -26.82 -3.76 10.40
N ASN A 196 -25.87 -4.61 9.97
CA ASN A 196 -25.44 -4.77 8.58
C ASN A 196 -25.00 -3.46 7.90
N LYS A 197 -24.32 -2.58 8.65
CA LYS A 197 -23.86 -1.24 8.19
C LYS A 197 -22.35 -1.14 7.96
N ILE A 198 -21.63 -2.26 8.07
CA ILE A 198 -20.19 -2.33 7.79
C ILE A 198 -19.97 -2.57 6.31
#